data_AF-A0A1Y0MKC9-F1
#
_entry.id   AF-A0A1Y0MKC9-F1
#
_cell.length_a   1.000
_cell.length_b   1.000
_cell.length_c   1.000
_cell.angle_alpha   90.00
_cell.angle_beta   90.00
_cell.angle_gamma   90.00
#
_symmetry.space_group_name_H-M   'P 1'
#
loop_
_entity.id
_entity.type
_entity.pdbx_description
1 polymer ?
#
loop_
_entity_poly.entity_id
_entity_poly.type
_entity_poly.pdbx_seq_one_letter_code
_entity_poly.pdbx_strand_id
1 'polypeptide(L)'
;MCLFFFASIGYAQDISLFNQLNGRYDYTAIGNTLNISENGSLGLCDILASSSADLQLDTNQTVIVAYLYWAGSGTGDTNILLNGIEVSAERTFSDSLDETRVFFAAFADVTDIITEQGSTTYTISEFDISSIIGPFCPSGTNFGGWAITVIYEDASLPLNQLNIYDGLQSVPESLTVTLDNLNVLDNDNAKIGFIAWEGDRALAVNEQLTINGNLIGNPPLNPTNNAFNGTNSFTGATNLFNMDIDVYNIQDNIAIGDTSATISLTSGQDFVMINNIITVLNSQLPDATIEIDTINLECDSRLVAIDYTISNVNSTGVLPQNTPIAFYANDILVGQSQTTTDIPINGTETDSISLTIPEEIPDDFILTIIVDDDGTSNGIITETNENNNATSENISLLIIPETVTLPSLLSCNLGFEKGKFDLSLAIDDLEEFSSADFNFFENLTDLQTNTNPILDAENYTNTSNPQTVYVRLEKDICYEIFQFQLNIENCPPTIPQGFSPNNDTINDWFNIQGLYDIFTNHELKIYSRLGNLIFEGNDNKAWTGYSNRGINNGNLVPVGTYYYVLNLNDINYKPVMGWVYINY
;
A
#
# COMPACT_ATOMS: atom_id res chain seq x y z
N MET A 1 -11.40 14.96 -43.78
CA MET A 1 -11.74 14.29 -42.51
C MET A 1 -12.17 12.88 -42.87
N CYS A 2 -11.21 11.95 -42.96
CA CYS A 2 -11.51 10.54 -43.19
C CYS A 2 -11.97 9.94 -41.88
N LEU A 3 -13.24 9.53 -41.80
CA LEU A 3 -13.67 8.58 -40.78
C LEU A 3 -13.03 7.23 -41.13
N PHE A 4 -12.12 6.76 -40.28
CA PHE A 4 -11.76 5.36 -40.24
C PHE A 4 -12.88 4.63 -39.48
N PHE A 5 -13.73 3.92 -40.21
CA PHE A 5 -14.48 2.80 -39.63
C PHE A 5 -13.48 1.66 -39.43
N PHE A 6 -13.11 1.38 -38.19
CA PHE A 6 -12.52 0.10 -37.85
C PHE A 6 -13.67 -0.92 -37.86
N ALA A 7 -13.70 -1.78 -38.88
CA ALA A 7 -14.45 -3.02 -38.80
C ALA A 7 -13.66 -3.94 -37.87
N SER A 8 -14.12 -4.11 -36.63
CA SER A 8 -13.66 -5.19 -35.76
C SER A 8 -14.16 -6.50 -36.34
N ILE A 9 -13.24 -7.37 -36.75
CA ILE A 9 -13.54 -8.78 -37.00
C ILE A 9 -13.84 -9.35 -35.60
N GLY A 10 -15.12 -9.59 -35.30
CA GLY A 10 -15.56 -10.14 -34.02
C GLY A 10 -15.13 -11.60 -33.95
N TYR A 11 -14.08 -11.88 -33.19
CA TYR A 11 -13.76 -13.24 -32.78
C TYR A 11 -14.69 -13.62 -31.61
N ALA A 12 -15.13 -14.88 -31.56
CA ALA A 12 -15.81 -15.45 -30.40
C ALA A 12 -15.01 -15.12 -29.13
N GLN A 13 -15.72 -14.77 -28.06
CA GLN A 13 -15.09 -14.55 -26.76
C GLN A 13 -15.13 -15.87 -25.99
N ASP A 14 -13.94 -16.39 -25.66
CA ASP A 14 -13.79 -17.65 -24.95
C ASP A 14 -14.55 -17.63 -23.62
N ILE A 15 -15.22 -18.74 -23.30
CA ILE A 15 -15.82 -18.95 -21.99
C ILE A 15 -14.72 -18.95 -20.94
N SER A 16 -14.79 -18.03 -19.99
CA SER A 16 -13.78 -17.86 -18.94
C SER A 16 -14.44 -17.54 -17.59
N LEU A 17 -13.72 -17.78 -16.48
CA LEU A 17 -14.24 -17.54 -15.14
C LEU A 17 -14.55 -16.05 -14.97
N PHE A 18 -15.82 -15.72 -14.75
CA PHE A 18 -16.29 -14.37 -14.52
C PHE A 18 -16.37 -14.06 -13.02
N ASN A 19 -16.95 -14.96 -12.24
CA ASN A 19 -17.11 -14.77 -10.80
C ASN A 19 -17.12 -16.11 -10.06
N GLN A 20 -16.63 -16.09 -8.82
CA GLN A 20 -16.57 -17.23 -7.91
C GLN A 20 -17.11 -16.80 -6.55
N LEU A 21 -18.14 -17.51 -6.09
CA LEU A 21 -18.83 -17.24 -4.84
C LEU A 21 -18.71 -18.46 -3.93
N ASN A 22 -18.19 -18.27 -2.73
CA ASN A 22 -18.00 -19.31 -1.74
C ASN A 22 -18.91 -19.07 -0.53
N GLY A 23 -19.76 -20.06 -0.21
CA GLY A 23 -20.73 -19.93 0.86
C GLY A 23 -21.85 -20.95 0.76
N ARG A 24 -22.95 -20.74 1.49
CA ARG A 24 -24.13 -21.63 1.41
C ARG A 24 -25.01 -21.23 0.23
N TYR A 25 -24.42 -21.27 -0.95
CA TYR A 25 -25.01 -20.74 -2.17
C TYR A 25 -25.49 -21.84 -3.10
N ASP A 26 -26.58 -21.56 -3.77
CA ASP A 26 -27.05 -22.29 -4.93
C ASP A 26 -27.71 -21.30 -5.91
N TYR A 27 -28.17 -21.77 -7.07
CA TYR A 27 -28.78 -20.93 -8.07
C TYR A 27 -30.04 -21.53 -8.70
N THR A 28 -30.86 -20.64 -9.23
CA THR A 28 -31.97 -20.89 -10.15
C THR A 28 -31.83 -20.00 -11.38
N ALA A 29 -32.50 -20.31 -12.47
CA ALA A 29 -32.54 -19.44 -13.63
C ALA A 29 -33.94 -19.37 -14.25
N ILE A 30 -34.30 -18.17 -14.70
CA ILE A 30 -35.51 -17.90 -15.47
C ILE A 30 -35.13 -17.34 -16.83
N GLY A 31 -36.02 -17.40 -17.79
CA GLY A 31 -35.80 -16.80 -19.09
C GLY A 31 -36.84 -17.24 -20.09
N ASN A 32 -36.83 -16.61 -21.25
CA ASN A 32 -37.78 -16.93 -22.30
C ASN A 32 -37.23 -16.57 -23.68
N THR A 33 -37.67 -17.31 -24.68
CA THR A 33 -37.35 -17.05 -26.09
C THR A 33 -38.25 -15.95 -26.63
N LEU A 34 -37.78 -15.26 -27.66
CA LEU A 34 -38.59 -14.37 -28.49
C LEU A 34 -39.08 -15.10 -29.75
N ASN A 35 -38.54 -16.27 -30.06
CA ASN A 35 -38.98 -17.09 -31.18
C ASN A 35 -40.39 -17.64 -30.89
N ILE A 36 -41.29 -17.53 -31.86
CA ILE A 36 -42.66 -18.04 -31.74
C ILE A 36 -42.79 -19.54 -32.04
N SER A 37 -41.75 -20.12 -32.65
CA SER A 37 -41.57 -21.52 -33.00
C SER A 37 -40.09 -21.81 -33.20
N GLU A 38 -39.69 -23.09 -33.27
CA GLU A 38 -38.35 -23.47 -33.75
C GLU A 38 -38.05 -22.77 -35.08
N ASN A 39 -36.84 -22.24 -35.22
CA ASN A 39 -36.36 -21.72 -36.47
C ASN A 39 -36.10 -22.87 -37.49
N GLY A 40 -35.78 -22.50 -38.73
CA GLY A 40 -35.54 -23.48 -39.79
C GLY A 40 -35.73 -22.91 -41.18
N SER A 41 -35.16 -23.55 -42.20
CA SER A 41 -35.15 -23.07 -43.60
C SER A 41 -36.55 -22.82 -44.21
N LEU A 42 -37.61 -23.39 -43.62
CA LEU A 42 -39.02 -23.19 -44.00
C LEU A 42 -39.89 -22.69 -42.82
N GLY A 43 -39.26 -22.25 -41.73
CA GLY A 43 -39.91 -21.73 -40.55
C GLY A 43 -40.49 -20.33 -40.75
N LEU A 44 -41.27 -19.86 -39.78
CA LEU A 44 -41.72 -18.48 -39.74
C LEU A 44 -40.52 -17.57 -39.45
N CYS A 45 -40.34 -16.53 -40.26
CA CYS A 45 -39.30 -15.53 -40.06
C CYS A 45 -39.86 -14.35 -39.27
N ASP A 46 -40.40 -14.65 -38.09
CA ASP A 46 -41.03 -13.69 -37.17
C ASP A 46 -40.46 -13.89 -35.76
N ILE A 47 -40.31 -12.79 -35.03
CA ILE A 47 -39.78 -12.77 -33.66
C ILE A 47 -40.54 -11.75 -32.83
N LEU A 48 -40.74 -12.04 -31.54
CA LEU A 48 -41.37 -11.12 -30.59
C LEU A 48 -40.37 -10.01 -30.20
N ALA A 49 -40.90 -8.86 -29.78
CA ALA A 49 -40.09 -7.78 -29.20
C ALA A 49 -40.08 -7.81 -27.64
N SER A 50 -40.81 -8.76 -27.05
CA SER A 50 -40.98 -8.88 -25.61
C SER A 50 -41.44 -10.29 -25.25
N SER A 51 -40.96 -10.79 -24.12
CA SER A 51 -41.39 -12.03 -23.49
C SER A 51 -41.19 -11.97 -21.97
N SER A 52 -41.85 -12.87 -21.24
CA SER A 52 -41.87 -12.87 -19.78
C SER A 52 -41.59 -14.25 -19.21
N ALA A 53 -41.00 -14.31 -18.01
CA ALA A 53 -40.80 -15.52 -17.23
C ALA A 53 -41.04 -15.26 -15.73
N ASP A 54 -41.51 -16.27 -15.01
CA ASP A 54 -41.84 -16.17 -13.58
C ASP A 54 -40.64 -16.60 -12.72
N LEU A 55 -40.20 -15.74 -11.80
CA LEU A 55 -39.27 -16.11 -10.73
C LEU A 55 -40.05 -16.50 -9.49
N GLN A 56 -39.69 -17.62 -8.90
CA GLN A 56 -40.15 -18.06 -7.59
C GLN A 56 -38.93 -18.45 -6.76
N LEU A 57 -38.75 -17.79 -5.62
CA LEU A 57 -37.75 -18.10 -4.61
C LEU A 57 -38.46 -18.54 -3.32
N ASP A 58 -37.87 -19.50 -2.62
CA ASP A 58 -38.35 -19.89 -1.31
C ASP A 58 -38.08 -18.80 -0.27
N THR A 59 -38.89 -18.74 0.80
CA THR A 59 -38.79 -17.67 1.80
C THR A 59 -37.49 -17.64 2.61
N ASN A 60 -36.72 -18.73 2.56
CA ASN A 60 -35.41 -18.87 3.19
C ASN A 60 -34.24 -18.60 2.23
N GLN A 61 -34.51 -18.29 0.96
CA GLN A 61 -33.51 -17.96 -0.05
C GLN A 61 -33.31 -16.44 -0.11
N THR A 62 -32.07 -16.00 0.11
CA THR A 62 -31.68 -14.58 0.03
C THR A 62 -30.88 -14.36 -1.25
N VAL A 63 -31.29 -13.42 -2.11
CA VAL A 63 -30.56 -13.11 -3.35
C VAL A 63 -29.18 -12.55 -3.01
N ILE A 64 -28.14 -13.12 -3.61
CA ILE A 64 -26.74 -12.68 -3.48
C ILE A 64 -26.34 -11.90 -4.73
N VAL A 65 -26.55 -12.48 -5.91
CA VAL A 65 -26.37 -11.80 -7.20
C VAL A 65 -27.40 -12.29 -8.21
N ALA A 66 -27.73 -11.46 -9.19
CA ALA A 66 -28.55 -11.83 -10.33
C ALA A 66 -28.00 -11.25 -11.63
N TYR A 67 -27.74 -12.11 -12.61
CA TYR A 67 -27.11 -11.77 -13.88
C TYR A 67 -28.07 -11.99 -15.03
N LEU A 68 -28.34 -10.91 -15.78
CA LEU A 68 -29.16 -10.93 -16.98
C LEU A 68 -28.27 -11.10 -18.20
N TYR A 69 -28.54 -12.15 -18.97
CA TYR A 69 -27.99 -12.38 -20.30
C TYR A 69 -29.10 -12.26 -21.34
N TRP A 70 -28.86 -11.52 -22.42
CA TRP A 70 -29.74 -11.53 -23.59
C TRP A 70 -28.92 -11.58 -24.86
N ALA A 71 -29.47 -12.25 -25.87
CA ALA A 71 -28.76 -12.53 -27.10
C ALA A 71 -29.71 -12.61 -28.28
N GLY A 72 -29.17 -12.47 -29.48
CA GLY A 72 -29.94 -12.66 -30.71
C GLY A 72 -29.14 -12.44 -31.98
N SER A 73 -29.84 -12.50 -33.10
CA SER A 73 -29.25 -12.30 -34.43
C SER A 73 -28.84 -10.85 -34.70
N GLY A 74 -27.69 -10.70 -35.37
CA GLY A 74 -27.09 -9.43 -35.76
C GLY A 74 -26.15 -8.86 -34.70
N THR A 75 -25.87 -7.55 -34.81
CA THR A 75 -25.01 -6.82 -33.86
C THR A 75 -25.77 -6.37 -32.61
N GLY A 76 -27.08 -6.59 -32.57
CA GLY A 76 -27.91 -6.50 -31.38
C GLY A 76 -28.41 -5.14 -30.94
N ASP A 77 -29.28 -5.21 -29.94
CA ASP A 77 -29.72 -4.11 -29.10
C ASP A 77 -29.06 -4.24 -27.72
N THR A 78 -28.31 -3.23 -27.33
CA THR A 78 -27.60 -3.19 -26.04
C THR A 78 -28.38 -2.50 -24.94
N ASN A 79 -29.61 -2.03 -25.21
CA ASN A 79 -30.47 -1.40 -24.22
C ASN A 79 -31.88 -2.01 -24.29
N ILE A 80 -32.34 -2.54 -23.17
CA ILE A 80 -33.66 -3.17 -23.05
C ILE A 80 -34.36 -2.66 -21.79
N LEU A 81 -35.63 -3.03 -21.63
CA LEU A 81 -36.35 -2.77 -20.39
C LEU A 81 -36.60 -4.09 -19.64
N LEU A 82 -36.21 -4.17 -18.37
CA LEU A 82 -36.59 -5.24 -17.43
C LEU A 82 -37.69 -4.71 -16.50
N ASN A 83 -38.91 -5.21 -16.67
CA ASN A 83 -40.10 -4.72 -15.95
C ASN A 83 -40.29 -3.18 -16.06
N GLY A 84 -39.91 -2.61 -17.20
CA GLY A 84 -40.00 -1.18 -17.48
C GLY A 84 -38.83 -0.34 -16.95
N ILE A 85 -37.84 -0.96 -16.29
CA ILE A 85 -36.60 -0.32 -15.86
C ILE A 85 -35.56 -0.48 -16.98
N GLU A 86 -34.89 0.61 -17.35
CA GLU A 86 -33.85 0.59 -18.38
C GLU A 86 -32.63 -0.19 -17.90
N VAL A 87 -32.19 -1.15 -18.72
CA VAL A 87 -30.99 -1.95 -18.50
C VAL A 87 -30.12 -1.84 -19.75
N SER A 88 -28.90 -1.34 -19.55
CA SER A 88 -27.88 -1.25 -20.59
C SER A 88 -26.84 -2.35 -20.39
N ALA A 89 -26.30 -2.88 -21.49
CA ALA A 89 -25.24 -3.87 -21.45
C ALA A 89 -23.97 -3.30 -20.79
N GLU A 90 -23.50 -3.96 -19.74
CA GLU A 90 -22.18 -3.69 -19.13
C GLU A 90 -21.06 -4.40 -19.89
N ARG A 91 -21.37 -5.60 -20.42
CA ARG A 91 -20.48 -6.36 -21.30
C ARG A 91 -21.26 -6.85 -22.51
N THR A 92 -20.57 -6.93 -23.64
CA THR A 92 -21.12 -7.45 -24.89
C THR A 92 -20.18 -8.49 -25.48
N PHE A 93 -20.78 -9.55 -26.00
CA PHE A 93 -20.12 -10.67 -26.65
C PHE A 93 -20.60 -10.77 -28.09
N SER A 94 -19.78 -11.37 -28.95
CA SER A 94 -20.15 -11.60 -30.35
C SER A 94 -19.56 -12.90 -30.85
N ASP A 95 -20.32 -13.64 -31.64
CA ASP A 95 -19.84 -14.78 -32.42
C ASP A 95 -20.38 -14.65 -33.85
N SER A 96 -19.82 -15.39 -34.80
CA SER A 96 -20.27 -15.34 -36.18
C SER A 96 -20.17 -16.72 -36.84
N LEU A 97 -21.24 -17.08 -37.54
CA LEU A 97 -21.23 -18.26 -38.41
C LEU A 97 -20.57 -17.94 -39.76
N ASP A 98 -20.70 -16.71 -40.24
CA ASP A 98 -19.99 -16.15 -41.39
C ASP A 98 -20.02 -14.60 -41.38
N GLU A 99 -19.45 -13.97 -42.43
CA GLU A 99 -19.38 -12.51 -42.59
C GLU A 99 -20.75 -11.78 -42.50
N THR A 100 -21.85 -12.48 -42.78
CA THR A 100 -23.21 -11.91 -42.85
C THR A 100 -24.10 -12.34 -41.68
N ARG A 101 -23.73 -13.42 -40.98
CA ARG A 101 -24.46 -13.98 -39.84
C ARG A 101 -23.61 -13.85 -38.58
N VAL A 102 -23.69 -12.67 -38.00
CA VAL A 102 -23.11 -12.31 -36.70
C VAL A 102 -24.20 -12.39 -35.63
N PHE A 103 -23.85 -12.83 -34.44
CA PHE A 103 -24.71 -12.94 -33.28
C PHE A 103 -24.11 -12.12 -32.15
N PHE A 104 -24.97 -11.51 -31.36
CA PHE A 104 -24.55 -10.77 -30.17
C PHE A 104 -25.10 -11.45 -28.93
N ALA A 105 -24.39 -11.23 -27.83
CA ALA A 105 -24.95 -11.37 -26.50
C ALA A 105 -24.54 -10.18 -25.65
N ALA A 106 -25.30 -9.95 -24.59
CA ALA A 106 -25.08 -8.86 -23.67
C ALA A 106 -25.34 -9.34 -22.25
N PHE A 107 -24.66 -8.68 -21.31
CA PHE A 107 -24.69 -8.96 -19.89
C PHE A 107 -24.93 -7.68 -19.11
N ALA A 108 -25.74 -7.78 -18.05
CA ALA A 108 -25.88 -6.75 -17.03
C ALA A 108 -26.11 -7.39 -15.66
N ASP A 109 -25.57 -6.76 -14.61
CA ASP A 109 -25.91 -7.09 -13.24
C ASP A 109 -27.27 -6.45 -12.90
N VAL A 110 -28.26 -7.29 -12.62
CA VAL A 110 -29.63 -6.87 -12.28
C VAL A 110 -29.99 -7.22 -10.84
N THR A 111 -28.99 -7.46 -9.98
CA THR A 111 -29.15 -7.86 -8.57
C THR A 111 -30.10 -6.93 -7.83
N ASP A 112 -29.96 -5.61 -8.00
CA ASP A 112 -30.81 -4.63 -7.34
C ASP A 112 -32.28 -4.75 -7.77
N ILE A 113 -32.54 -4.95 -9.08
CA ILE A 113 -33.90 -5.11 -9.61
C ILE A 113 -34.55 -6.38 -9.07
N ILE A 114 -33.81 -7.49 -9.06
CA ILE A 114 -34.31 -8.78 -8.57
C ILE A 114 -34.55 -8.74 -7.06
N THR A 115 -33.65 -8.11 -6.30
CA THR A 115 -33.76 -7.97 -4.84
C THR A 115 -34.95 -7.09 -4.46
N GLU A 116 -35.18 -5.98 -5.18
CA GLU A 116 -36.30 -5.07 -4.91
C GLU A 116 -37.66 -5.69 -5.26
N GLN A 117 -37.77 -6.38 -6.40
CA GLN A 117 -39.04 -6.90 -6.91
C GLN A 117 -39.37 -8.32 -6.43
N GLY A 118 -38.35 -9.11 -6.08
CA GLY A 118 -38.49 -10.46 -5.52
C GLY A 118 -39.14 -11.46 -6.47
N SER A 119 -39.95 -12.38 -5.91
CA SER A 119 -40.68 -13.39 -6.69
C SER A 119 -41.86 -12.77 -7.43
N THR A 120 -41.70 -12.54 -8.74
CA THR A 120 -42.70 -11.97 -9.63
C THR A 120 -42.47 -12.43 -11.07
N THR A 121 -43.36 -12.03 -11.98
CA THR A 121 -43.12 -12.12 -13.42
C THR A 121 -42.13 -11.03 -13.84
N TYR A 122 -41.05 -11.42 -14.51
CA TYR A 122 -40.10 -10.52 -15.15
C TYR A 122 -40.35 -10.50 -16.65
N THR A 123 -40.45 -9.29 -17.20
CA THR A 123 -40.70 -9.05 -18.63
C THR A 123 -39.53 -8.27 -19.22
N ILE A 124 -38.90 -8.84 -20.25
CA ILE A 124 -38.04 -8.07 -21.14
C ILE A 124 -38.90 -7.44 -22.23
N SER A 125 -38.70 -6.15 -22.48
CA SER A 125 -39.38 -5.39 -23.54
C SER A 125 -38.43 -4.40 -24.20
N GLU A 126 -38.87 -3.80 -25.31
CA GLU A 126 -38.03 -2.98 -26.20
C GLU A 126 -36.84 -3.74 -26.79
N PHE A 127 -36.89 -5.08 -26.83
CA PHE A 127 -35.88 -5.90 -27.48
C PHE A 127 -36.37 -6.33 -28.87
N ASP A 128 -36.36 -5.41 -29.84
CA ASP A 128 -36.88 -5.65 -31.20
C ASP A 128 -35.78 -5.83 -32.25
N ILE A 129 -35.53 -7.09 -32.62
CA ILE A 129 -34.59 -7.46 -33.70
C ILE A 129 -35.30 -7.92 -34.99
N SER A 130 -36.61 -7.68 -35.12
CA SER A 130 -37.41 -8.17 -36.27
C SER A 130 -36.91 -7.67 -37.62
N SER A 131 -36.36 -6.45 -37.68
CA SER A 131 -35.78 -5.88 -38.91
C SER A 131 -34.42 -6.50 -39.29
N ILE A 132 -33.81 -7.25 -38.38
CA ILE A 132 -32.44 -7.77 -38.48
C ILE A 132 -32.43 -9.26 -38.88
N ILE A 133 -33.43 -10.06 -38.46
CA ILE A 133 -33.41 -11.53 -38.61
C ILE A 133 -33.52 -12.05 -40.05
N GLY A 134 -33.90 -11.22 -41.02
CA GLY A 134 -34.17 -11.65 -42.40
C GLY A 134 -33.07 -12.49 -43.07
N PRO A 135 -31.78 -12.12 -42.99
CA PRO A 135 -30.67 -12.90 -43.52
C PRO A 135 -30.42 -14.25 -42.82
N PHE A 136 -30.92 -14.44 -41.60
CA PHE A 136 -30.68 -15.62 -40.76
C PHE A 136 -31.76 -16.71 -40.96
N CYS A 137 -32.97 -16.31 -41.36
CA CYS A 137 -34.10 -17.22 -41.55
C CYS A 137 -33.87 -18.32 -42.61
N PRO A 138 -33.23 -18.08 -43.77
CA PRO A 138 -33.01 -19.13 -44.77
C PRO A 138 -32.18 -20.31 -44.27
N SER A 139 -31.25 -20.06 -43.34
CA SER A 139 -30.45 -21.09 -42.68
C SER A 139 -31.09 -21.67 -41.42
N GLY A 140 -32.17 -21.06 -40.91
CA GLY A 140 -32.71 -21.42 -39.60
C GLY A 140 -31.72 -21.12 -38.49
N THR A 141 -31.15 -19.92 -38.50
CA THR A 141 -30.23 -19.46 -37.44
C THR A 141 -30.69 -18.12 -36.88
N ASN A 142 -32.01 -17.89 -36.92
CA ASN A 142 -32.60 -16.69 -36.36
C ASN A 142 -33.05 -16.98 -34.93
N PHE A 143 -32.60 -16.17 -33.98
CA PHE A 143 -33.03 -16.27 -32.60
C PHE A 143 -33.02 -14.93 -31.89
N GLY A 144 -33.74 -14.89 -30.78
CA GLY A 144 -33.56 -13.91 -29.73
C GLY A 144 -34.12 -14.46 -28.43
N GLY A 145 -33.49 -14.13 -27.31
CA GLY A 145 -33.90 -14.62 -26.01
C GLY A 145 -33.16 -13.94 -24.88
N TRP A 146 -33.59 -14.24 -23.66
CA TRP A 146 -32.98 -13.72 -22.45
C TRP A 146 -33.09 -14.74 -21.32
N ALA A 147 -32.14 -14.68 -20.39
CA ALA A 147 -32.13 -15.47 -19.18
C ALA A 147 -31.57 -14.65 -18.01
N ILE A 148 -32.14 -14.83 -16.83
CA ILE A 148 -31.63 -14.29 -15.57
C ILE A 148 -31.22 -15.47 -14.70
N THR A 149 -29.94 -15.56 -14.42
CA THR A 149 -29.39 -16.43 -13.38
C THR A 149 -29.51 -15.72 -12.06
N VAL A 150 -30.14 -16.35 -11.06
CA VAL A 150 -30.27 -15.83 -9.69
C VAL A 150 -29.54 -16.75 -8.74
N ILE A 151 -28.48 -16.25 -8.11
CA ILE A 151 -27.73 -16.95 -7.07
C ILE A 151 -28.25 -16.49 -5.72
N TYR A 152 -28.54 -17.44 -4.85
CA TYR A 152 -29.12 -17.21 -3.55
C TYR A 152 -28.35 -17.94 -2.45
N GLU A 153 -28.39 -17.37 -1.26
CA GLU A 153 -27.98 -18.01 -0.02
C GLU A 153 -29.16 -18.71 0.65
N ASP A 154 -28.93 -19.94 1.10
CA ASP A 154 -29.84 -20.69 1.94
C ASP A 154 -29.04 -21.44 3.01
N ALA A 155 -29.32 -21.13 4.28
CA ALA A 155 -28.59 -21.68 5.42
C ALA A 155 -28.66 -23.22 5.54
N SER A 156 -29.60 -23.87 4.84
CA SER A 156 -29.72 -25.33 4.79
C SER A 156 -28.77 -26.01 3.80
N LEU A 157 -28.20 -25.25 2.86
CA LEU A 157 -27.26 -25.76 1.87
C LEU A 157 -25.89 -26.06 2.50
N PRO A 158 -25.14 -27.03 1.97
CA PRO A 158 -23.73 -27.19 2.30
C PRO A 158 -22.91 -25.97 1.85
N LEU A 159 -21.67 -25.86 2.33
CA LEU A 159 -20.73 -24.85 1.83
C LEU A 159 -20.31 -25.25 0.41
N ASN A 160 -20.63 -24.41 -0.55
CA ASN A 160 -20.38 -24.63 -1.96
C ASN A 160 -19.44 -23.56 -2.49
N GLN A 161 -18.61 -23.98 -3.43
CA GLN A 161 -17.98 -23.11 -4.40
C GLN A 161 -18.89 -23.05 -5.63
N LEU A 162 -19.34 -21.86 -5.97
CA LEU A 162 -20.16 -21.58 -7.14
C LEU A 162 -19.35 -20.75 -8.13
N ASN A 163 -19.02 -21.34 -9.27
CA ASN A 163 -18.25 -20.67 -10.32
C ASN A 163 -19.16 -20.33 -11.49
N ILE A 164 -18.99 -19.12 -12.01
CA ILE A 164 -19.77 -18.56 -13.11
C ILE A 164 -18.78 -18.25 -14.21
N TYR A 165 -18.89 -18.96 -15.33
CA TYR A 165 -18.08 -18.73 -16.51
C TYR A 165 -18.95 -18.10 -17.57
N ASP A 166 -18.52 -17.04 -18.22
CA ASP A 166 -19.27 -16.46 -19.33
C ASP A 166 -18.40 -16.00 -20.49
N GLY A 167 -19.08 -15.69 -21.59
CA GLY A 167 -18.51 -15.44 -22.91
C GLY A 167 -19.60 -15.62 -23.97
N LEU A 168 -19.21 -15.82 -25.22
CA LEU A 168 -20.10 -16.31 -26.25
C LEU A 168 -19.27 -17.13 -27.23
N GLN A 169 -19.37 -18.45 -27.12
CA GLN A 169 -18.53 -19.38 -27.83
C GLN A 169 -19.37 -20.47 -28.47
N SER A 170 -19.31 -20.55 -29.80
CA SER A 170 -19.86 -21.67 -30.54
C SER A 170 -19.19 -22.99 -30.16
N VAL A 171 -19.98 -24.07 -30.20
CA VAL A 171 -19.53 -25.44 -29.95
C VAL A 171 -19.36 -26.17 -31.29
N PRO A 172 -18.21 -26.06 -31.97
CA PRO A 172 -17.82 -27.07 -32.98
C PRO A 172 -17.45 -28.38 -32.26
N GLU A 173 -16.76 -29.33 -32.91
CA GLU A 173 -16.57 -30.73 -32.42
C GLU A 173 -16.41 -30.91 -30.88
N SER A 174 -15.77 -29.96 -30.15
CA SER A 174 -15.92 -29.81 -28.70
C SER A 174 -15.59 -28.39 -28.17
N LEU A 175 -16.32 -27.91 -27.15
CA LEU A 175 -15.92 -26.89 -26.18
C LEU A 175 -15.49 -27.59 -24.89
N THR A 176 -14.37 -27.18 -24.28
CA THR A 176 -13.88 -27.78 -23.03
C THR A 176 -13.51 -26.71 -22.02
N VAL A 177 -14.04 -26.82 -20.80
CA VAL A 177 -13.70 -25.97 -19.65
C VAL A 177 -13.10 -26.87 -18.56
N THR A 178 -11.95 -26.48 -18.04
CA THR A 178 -11.33 -27.14 -16.88
C THR A 178 -11.66 -26.33 -15.64
N LEU A 179 -12.23 -27.01 -14.63
CA LEU A 179 -12.33 -26.51 -13.27
C LEU A 179 -11.05 -26.92 -12.54
N ASP A 180 -10.24 -25.96 -12.11
CA ASP A 180 -9.04 -26.19 -11.31
C ASP A 180 -9.30 -25.80 -9.84
N ASN A 181 -8.33 -26.03 -8.95
CA ASN A 181 -8.40 -25.71 -7.51
C ASN A 181 -9.64 -26.27 -6.82
N LEU A 182 -9.95 -27.54 -7.08
CA LEU A 182 -11.00 -28.25 -6.37
C LEU A 182 -10.43 -28.94 -5.13
N ASN A 183 -11.25 -29.02 -4.09
CA ASN A 183 -11.08 -29.99 -3.00
C ASN A 183 -12.45 -30.55 -2.66
N VAL A 184 -12.88 -31.52 -3.46
CA VAL A 184 -14.21 -32.12 -3.38
C VAL A 184 -14.27 -32.99 -2.12
N LEU A 185 -15.00 -32.56 -1.10
CA LEU A 185 -15.19 -33.36 0.12
C LEU A 185 -16.45 -34.22 0.07
N ASP A 186 -17.45 -33.71 -0.64
CA ASP A 186 -18.69 -34.39 -0.96
C ASP A 186 -19.07 -34.01 -2.40
N ASN A 187 -19.77 -34.91 -3.08
CA ASN A 187 -20.33 -34.63 -4.38
C ASN A 187 -21.87 -34.52 -4.32
N ASP A 188 -22.48 -34.69 -3.14
CA ASP A 188 -23.92 -34.54 -2.92
C ASP A 188 -24.45 -33.21 -3.49
N ASN A 189 -25.41 -33.31 -4.42
CA ASN A 189 -26.04 -32.20 -5.13
C ASN A 189 -25.11 -31.35 -6.01
N ALA A 190 -23.89 -31.82 -6.32
CA ALA A 190 -23.05 -31.14 -7.31
C ALA A 190 -23.81 -31.03 -8.64
N LYS A 191 -23.79 -29.84 -9.24
CA LYS A 191 -24.52 -29.58 -10.49
C LYS A 191 -23.79 -28.62 -11.41
N ILE A 192 -24.09 -28.74 -12.69
CA ILE A 192 -23.67 -27.83 -13.74
C ILE A 192 -24.90 -27.33 -14.48
N GLY A 193 -24.94 -26.07 -14.87
CA GLY A 193 -25.91 -25.58 -15.82
C GLY A 193 -25.28 -24.65 -16.82
N PHE A 194 -26.04 -24.34 -17.86
CA PHE A 194 -25.60 -23.42 -18.90
C PHE A 194 -26.78 -22.70 -19.54
N ILE A 195 -26.46 -21.55 -20.14
CA ILE A 195 -27.33 -20.87 -21.10
C ILE A 195 -26.73 -21.12 -22.48
N ALA A 196 -27.51 -21.77 -23.34
CA ALA A 196 -27.16 -22.00 -24.74
C ALA A 196 -28.14 -21.29 -25.67
N TRP A 197 -27.63 -20.85 -26.82
CA TRP A 197 -28.39 -20.20 -27.87
C TRP A 197 -28.26 -21.01 -29.16
N GLU A 198 -29.29 -20.93 -30.02
CA GLU A 198 -29.37 -21.68 -31.28
C GLU A 198 -29.30 -23.20 -31.09
N GLY A 199 -29.92 -23.73 -30.03
CA GLY A 199 -30.17 -25.17 -29.85
C GLY A 199 -31.44 -25.62 -30.56
N ASP A 200 -31.34 -26.60 -31.47
CA ASP A 200 -32.44 -27.17 -32.23
C ASP A 200 -32.79 -28.58 -31.77
N ARG A 201 -34.00 -28.78 -31.22
CA ARG A 201 -34.45 -30.11 -30.77
C ARG A 201 -34.43 -31.20 -31.84
N ALA A 202 -34.57 -30.83 -33.12
CA ALA A 202 -34.61 -31.77 -34.23
C ALA A 202 -33.21 -32.22 -34.69
N LEU A 203 -32.17 -31.48 -34.32
CA LEU A 203 -30.77 -31.82 -34.47
C LEU A 203 -30.32 -32.43 -33.14
N ALA A 204 -29.53 -33.51 -33.21
CA ALA A 204 -29.16 -34.30 -32.02
C ALA A 204 -27.89 -35.11 -32.29
N VAL A 205 -27.06 -34.62 -33.23
CA VAL A 205 -25.92 -35.37 -33.72
C VAL A 205 -24.73 -34.99 -32.86
N ASN A 206 -24.36 -35.88 -31.94
CA ASN A 206 -23.25 -35.65 -31.01
C ASN A 206 -23.41 -34.38 -30.16
N GLU A 207 -24.65 -34.07 -29.75
CA GLU A 207 -24.95 -32.99 -28.83
C GLU A 207 -24.92 -33.49 -27.40
N GLN A 208 -23.74 -33.42 -26.79
CA GLN A 208 -23.42 -34.12 -25.54
C GLN A 208 -22.81 -33.17 -24.54
N LEU A 209 -23.22 -33.31 -23.29
CA LEU A 209 -22.49 -32.84 -22.12
C LEU A 209 -21.71 -34.02 -21.53
N THR A 210 -20.43 -33.81 -21.25
CA THR A 210 -19.61 -34.77 -20.52
C THR A 210 -18.87 -34.12 -19.36
N ILE A 211 -18.73 -34.88 -18.27
CA ILE A 211 -17.95 -34.49 -17.08
C ILE A 211 -16.92 -35.59 -16.84
N ASN A 212 -15.64 -35.23 -16.85
CA ASN A 212 -14.52 -36.18 -16.78
C ASN A 212 -14.65 -37.31 -17.83
N GLY A 213 -15.22 -36.99 -18.99
CA GLY A 213 -15.50 -37.93 -20.09
C GLY A 213 -16.77 -38.80 -19.93
N ASN A 214 -17.50 -38.68 -18.83
CA ASN A 214 -18.77 -39.39 -18.61
C ASN A 214 -19.95 -38.59 -19.19
N LEU A 215 -20.84 -39.26 -19.93
CA LEU A 215 -22.03 -38.64 -20.52
C LEU A 215 -23.06 -38.25 -19.48
N ILE A 216 -23.53 -37.00 -19.56
CA ILE A 216 -24.53 -36.42 -18.67
C ILE A 216 -25.85 -36.19 -19.43
N GLY A 217 -26.96 -36.40 -18.74
CA GLY A 217 -28.31 -36.09 -19.22
C GLY A 217 -29.33 -36.22 -18.10
N ASN A 218 -30.51 -35.61 -18.26
CA ASN A 218 -31.62 -35.67 -17.29
C ASN A 218 -32.94 -36.14 -17.98
N PRO A 219 -32.96 -37.34 -18.61
CA PRO A 219 -34.11 -37.80 -19.36
C PRO A 219 -35.38 -37.88 -18.48
N PRO A 220 -36.57 -37.60 -19.03
CA PRO A 220 -36.84 -37.42 -20.46
C PRO A 220 -36.61 -36.01 -20.99
N LEU A 221 -36.28 -35.03 -20.14
CA LEU A 221 -36.19 -33.63 -20.55
C LEU A 221 -34.99 -33.41 -21.48
N ASN A 222 -33.76 -33.71 -21.02
CA ASN A 222 -32.55 -33.66 -21.84
C ASN A 222 -31.92 -35.05 -21.99
N PRO A 223 -32.20 -35.75 -23.10
CA PRO A 223 -31.51 -36.98 -23.46
C PRO A 223 -29.99 -36.76 -23.59
N THR A 224 -29.20 -37.79 -23.31
CA THR A 224 -27.71 -37.71 -23.32
C THR A 224 -27.09 -37.43 -24.69
N ASN A 225 -27.89 -37.41 -25.76
CA ASN A 225 -27.45 -37.13 -27.13
C ASN A 225 -28.13 -35.89 -27.72
N ASN A 226 -28.91 -35.15 -26.91
CA ASN A 226 -29.53 -33.90 -27.32
C ASN A 226 -29.62 -32.97 -26.09
N ALA A 227 -28.48 -32.34 -25.78
CA ALA A 227 -28.35 -31.38 -24.69
C ALA A 227 -28.81 -29.96 -25.05
N PHE A 228 -29.12 -29.68 -26.33
CA PHE A 228 -29.48 -28.35 -26.83
C PHE A 228 -30.82 -28.42 -27.57
N ASN A 229 -31.91 -28.55 -26.81
CA ASN A 229 -33.19 -29.05 -27.31
C ASN A 229 -34.38 -28.12 -27.04
N GLY A 230 -34.10 -26.88 -26.70
CA GLY A 230 -35.08 -25.84 -26.46
C GLY A 230 -35.84 -26.02 -25.14
N THR A 231 -35.12 -26.36 -24.06
CA THR A 231 -35.75 -26.62 -22.75
C THR A 231 -35.27 -25.71 -21.62
N ASN A 232 -36.04 -25.74 -20.52
CA ASN A 232 -35.64 -25.14 -19.25
C ASN A 232 -35.77 -26.17 -18.14
N SER A 233 -34.64 -26.64 -17.61
CA SER A 233 -34.60 -27.64 -16.54
C SER A 233 -35.19 -27.19 -15.21
N PHE A 234 -35.20 -25.89 -14.90
CA PHE A 234 -35.79 -25.36 -13.66
C PHE A 234 -37.32 -25.39 -13.65
N THR A 235 -37.94 -25.22 -14.83
CA THR A 235 -39.40 -25.16 -14.99
C THR A 235 -40.00 -26.42 -15.64
N GLY A 236 -39.17 -27.24 -16.30
CA GLY A 236 -39.57 -28.36 -17.13
C GLY A 236 -40.18 -27.96 -18.48
N ALA A 237 -40.02 -26.71 -18.91
CA ALA A 237 -40.55 -26.23 -20.18
C ALA A 237 -39.79 -26.84 -21.37
N THR A 238 -40.50 -27.07 -22.48
CA THR A 238 -39.99 -27.71 -23.71
C THR A 238 -40.26 -26.89 -24.97
N ASN A 239 -40.44 -25.59 -24.77
CA ASN A 239 -40.85 -24.62 -25.78
C ASN A 239 -39.98 -23.35 -25.73
N LEU A 240 -38.77 -23.47 -25.18
CA LEU A 240 -37.75 -22.43 -25.26
C LEU A 240 -37.07 -22.54 -26.62
N PHE A 241 -37.80 -22.22 -27.69
CA PHE A 241 -37.29 -22.38 -29.05
C PHE A 241 -35.95 -21.67 -29.24
N ASN A 242 -34.95 -22.41 -29.74
CA ASN A 242 -33.61 -21.91 -30.05
C ASN A 242 -32.81 -21.40 -28.84
N MET A 243 -33.14 -21.82 -27.63
CA MET A 243 -32.36 -21.54 -26.43
C MET A 243 -32.53 -22.61 -25.35
N ASP A 244 -31.52 -22.80 -24.51
CA ASP A 244 -31.57 -23.75 -23.40
C ASP A 244 -31.19 -23.05 -22.10
N ILE A 245 -31.94 -23.35 -21.04
CA ILE A 245 -31.63 -22.96 -19.66
C ILE A 245 -31.64 -24.23 -18.84
N ASP A 246 -30.54 -24.96 -18.92
CA ASP A 246 -30.48 -26.33 -18.41
C ASP A 246 -29.52 -26.50 -17.25
N VAL A 247 -29.89 -27.43 -16.37
CA VAL A 247 -29.10 -27.83 -15.20
C VAL A 247 -29.11 -29.34 -15.09
N TYR A 248 -27.94 -29.88 -14.81
CA TYR A 248 -27.65 -31.31 -14.72
C TYR A 248 -26.98 -31.62 -13.40
N ASN A 249 -27.42 -32.69 -12.76
CA ASN A 249 -26.71 -33.26 -11.62
C ASN A 249 -25.42 -33.93 -12.11
N ILE A 250 -24.30 -33.64 -11.46
CA ILE A 250 -22.97 -34.18 -11.78
C ILE A 250 -22.33 -34.90 -10.60
N GLN A 251 -23.07 -35.11 -9.50
CA GLN A 251 -22.63 -35.76 -8.27
C GLN A 251 -21.78 -37.01 -8.54
N ASP A 252 -22.31 -37.98 -9.27
CA ASP A 252 -21.60 -39.26 -9.51
C ASP A 252 -20.48 -39.19 -10.56
N ASN A 253 -20.14 -37.99 -11.05
CA ASN A 253 -19.15 -37.77 -12.11
C ASN A 253 -17.95 -36.94 -11.63
N ILE A 254 -17.95 -36.55 -10.36
CA ILE A 254 -16.84 -35.91 -9.64
C ILE A 254 -16.58 -36.73 -8.38
N ALA A 255 -15.33 -37.13 -8.14
CA ALA A 255 -14.95 -37.94 -7.00
C ALA A 255 -14.44 -37.09 -5.83
N ILE A 256 -14.65 -37.59 -4.62
CA ILE A 256 -14.04 -37.00 -3.41
C ILE A 256 -12.53 -37.03 -3.56
N GLY A 257 -11.89 -35.87 -3.33
CA GLY A 257 -10.46 -35.65 -3.48
C GLY A 257 -10.02 -35.26 -4.89
N ASP A 258 -10.92 -35.12 -5.85
CA ASP A 258 -10.59 -34.53 -7.15
C ASP A 258 -10.11 -33.08 -6.96
N THR A 259 -8.98 -32.76 -7.59
CA THR A 259 -8.38 -31.41 -7.59
C THR A 259 -8.72 -30.60 -8.84
N SER A 260 -9.28 -31.26 -9.85
CA SER A 260 -9.79 -30.63 -11.06
C SER A 260 -10.90 -31.49 -11.69
N ALA A 261 -11.74 -30.87 -12.52
CA ALA A 261 -12.76 -31.56 -13.30
C ALA A 261 -12.85 -30.96 -14.72
N THR A 262 -13.07 -31.81 -15.72
CA THR A 262 -13.22 -31.36 -17.11
C THR A 262 -14.67 -31.41 -17.54
N ILE A 263 -15.19 -30.27 -17.98
CA ILE A 263 -16.50 -30.14 -18.62
C ILE A 263 -16.26 -30.09 -20.12
N SER A 264 -16.96 -30.93 -20.89
CA SER A 264 -16.95 -30.81 -22.34
C SER A 264 -18.35 -30.87 -22.93
N LEU A 265 -18.62 -29.93 -23.83
CA LEU A 265 -19.83 -29.81 -24.63
C LEU A 265 -19.48 -30.07 -26.09
N THR A 266 -20.28 -30.83 -26.81
CA THR A 266 -20.05 -31.11 -28.23
C THR A 266 -21.31 -30.86 -29.05
N SER A 267 -21.16 -30.50 -30.32
CA SER A 267 -22.22 -30.55 -31.33
C SER A 267 -21.62 -30.98 -32.67
N GLY A 268 -22.31 -31.88 -33.39
CA GLY A 268 -21.83 -32.46 -34.64
C GLY A 268 -22.58 -31.99 -35.90
N GLN A 269 -23.69 -31.29 -35.74
CA GLN A 269 -24.49 -30.77 -36.86
C GLN A 269 -25.03 -29.37 -36.57
N ASP A 270 -25.47 -29.14 -35.33
CA ASP A 270 -26.13 -27.92 -34.93
C ASP A 270 -25.13 -26.81 -34.57
N PHE A 271 -25.48 -25.57 -34.89
CA PHE A 271 -24.68 -24.40 -34.53
C PHE A 271 -25.16 -23.85 -33.19
N VAL A 272 -24.59 -24.34 -32.10
CA VAL A 272 -24.94 -23.93 -30.75
C VAL A 272 -23.89 -22.98 -30.19
N MET A 273 -24.31 -21.93 -29.49
CA MET A 273 -23.44 -21.01 -28.76
C MET A 273 -23.68 -21.09 -27.26
N ILE A 274 -22.63 -21.29 -26.48
CA ILE A 274 -22.70 -21.21 -25.01
C ILE A 274 -22.41 -19.79 -24.59
N ASN A 275 -23.25 -19.25 -23.72
CA ASN A 275 -23.10 -17.91 -23.17
C ASN A 275 -22.59 -17.90 -21.73
N ASN A 276 -23.01 -18.90 -20.96
CA ASN A 276 -22.67 -19.01 -19.56
C ASN A 276 -22.69 -20.47 -19.13
N ILE A 277 -21.78 -20.83 -18.23
CA ILE A 277 -21.73 -22.10 -17.52
C ILE A 277 -21.66 -21.78 -16.02
N ILE A 278 -22.44 -22.49 -15.22
CA ILE A 278 -22.43 -22.36 -13.77
C ILE A 278 -22.20 -23.72 -13.16
N THR A 279 -21.25 -23.81 -12.24
CA THR A 279 -20.99 -25.02 -11.47
C THR A 279 -21.23 -24.76 -9.99
N VAL A 280 -21.79 -25.75 -9.30
CA VAL A 280 -21.93 -25.75 -7.84
C VAL A 280 -21.30 -27.04 -7.35
N LEU A 281 -20.23 -26.89 -6.57
CA LEU A 281 -19.46 -28.00 -6.03
C LEU A 281 -19.28 -27.82 -4.53
N ASN A 282 -19.44 -28.89 -3.75
CA ASN A 282 -19.06 -28.88 -2.35
C ASN A 282 -17.54 -29.01 -2.24
N SER A 283 -16.86 -27.86 -2.25
CA SER A 283 -15.43 -27.77 -1.98
C SER A 283 -15.20 -27.05 -0.66
N GLN A 284 -14.23 -27.49 0.14
CA GLN A 284 -13.78 -26.77 1.35
C GLN A 284 -12.31 -26.37 1.19
N LEU A 285 -12.09 -25.14 0.75
CA LEU A 285 -10.78 -24.53 0.63
C LEU A 285 -10.77 -23.19 1.39
N PRO A 286 -9.70 -22.87 2.12
CA PRO A 286 -9.49 -21.53 2.65
C PRO A 286 -9.18 -20.54 1.51
N ASP A 287 -9.12 -19.25 1.85
CA ASP A 287 -8.70 -18.19 0.93
C ASP A 287 -8.03 -17.06 1.72
N ALA A 288 -6.72 -17.12 1.82
CA ALA A 288 -5.88 -16.23 2.58
C ALA A 288 -5.65 -14.93 1.82
N THR A 289 -5.93 -13.82 2.50
CA THR A 289 -5.55 -12.49 2.04
C THR A 289 -4.76 -11.82 3.14
N ILE A 290 -3.89 -10.87 2.78
CA ILE A 290 -3.07 -10.14 3.74
C ILE A 290 -3.12 -8.64 3.47
N GLU A 291 -3.18 -7.86 4.54
CA GLU A 291 -3.17 -6.40 4.52
C GLU A 291 -2.08 -5.87 5.48
N ILE A 292 -1.43 -4.78 5.09
CA ILE A 292 -0.50 -4.04 5.95
C ILE A 292 -1.31 -3.00 6.73
N ASP A 293 -1.29 -3.08 8.05
CA ASP A 293 -2.01 -2.14 8.92
C ASP A 293 -1.16 -0.90 9.21
N THR A 294 0.07 -1.12 9.72
CA THR A 294 0.99 -0.05 10.10
C THR A 294 2.44 -0.42 9.86
N ILE A 295 3.25 0.59 9.50
CA ILE A 295 4.71 0.48 9.37
C ILE A 295 5.37 1.53 10.24
N ASN A 296 6.21 1.07 11.16
CA ASN A 296 6.97 1.91 12.08
C ASN A 296 8.45 1.89 11.69
N LEU A 297 8.98 3.07 11.39
CA LEU A 297 10.38 3.30 11.03
C LEU A 297 11.08 4.10 12.13
N GLU A 298 12.36 3.82 12.32
CA GLU A 298 13.24 4.59 13.22
C GLU A 298 14.33 5.30 12.41
N CYS A 299 14.76 6.48 12.86
CA CYS A 299 15.83 7.24 12.22
C CYS A 299 17.17 6.49 12.27
N ASP A 300 17.86 6.47 11.14
CA ASP A 300 19.16 5.81 10.95
C ASP A 300 19.13 4.33 11.37
N SER A 301 17.98 3.68 11.15
CA SER A 301 17.73 2.29 11.48
C SER A 301 17.28 1.54 10.24
N ARG A 302 17.86 0.35 10.04
CA ARG A 302 17.39 -0.63 9.05
C ARG A 302 16.39 -1.62 9.66
N LEU A 303 15.89 -1.35 10.87
CA LEU A 303 14.82 -2.13 11.49
C LEU A 303 13.47 -1.55 11.07
N VAL A 304 12.63 -2.38 10.47
CA VAL A 304 11.27 -2.02 10.04
C VAL A 304 10.29 -2.87 10.82
N ALA A 305 9.45 -2.24 11.64
CA ALA A 305 8.39 -2.93 12.37
C ALA A 305 7.06 -2.80 11.62
N ILE A 306 6.38 -3.93 11.40
CA ILE A 306 5.18 -4.04 10.57
C ILE A 306 4.11 -4.71 11.41
N ASP A 307 2.91 -4.12 11.42
CA ASP A 307 1.69 -4.76 11.87
C ASP A 307 0.85 -5.11 10.64
N TYR A 308 0.28 -6.32 10.61
CA TYR A 308 -0.44 -6.84 9.46
C TYR A 308 -1.62 -7.72 9.89
N THR A 309 -2.60 -7.82 9.01
CA THR A 309 -3.81 -8.62 9.21
C THR A 309 -3.95 -9.65 8.10
N ILE A 310 -4.16 -10.91 8.48
CA ILE A 310 -4.48 -12.02 7.59
C ILE A 310 -5.97 -12.30 7.71
N SER A 311 -6.65 -12.49 6.58
CA SER A 311 -8.08 -12.77 6.54
C SER A 311 -8.37 -14.01 5.69
N ASN A 312 -9.35 -14.81 6.11
CA ASN A 312 -9.84 -15.98 5.37
C ASN A 312 -11.21 -15.66 4.77
N VAL A 313 -11.25 -14.97 3.62
CA VAL A 313 -12.47 -14.32 3.07
C VAL A 313 -12.96 -15.02 1.81
N ASN A 314 -14.26 -15.00 1.51
CA ASN A 314 -14.80 -15.72 0.34
C ASN A 314 -14.28 -17.17 0.24
N SER A 315 -14.30 -17.90 1.35
CA SER A 315 -13.77 -19.25 1.45
C SER A 315 -14.81 -20.24 1.95
N THR A 316 -14.54 -21.53 1.78
CA THR A 316 -15.39 -22.63 2.25
C THR A 316 -14.68 -23.54 3.27
N GLY A 317 -13.42 -23.22 3.60
CA GLY A 317 -12.57 -23.95 4.52
C GLY A 317 -11.91 -23.05 5.56
N VAL A 318 -11.42 -23.67 6.63
CA VAL A 318 -10.62 -23.01 7.66
C VAL A 318 -9.18 -22.87 7.13
N LEU A 319 -8.58 -21.68 7.27
CA LEU A 319 -7.15 -21.50 6.99
C LEU A 319 -6.37 -22.06 8.18
N PRO A 320 -5.49 -23.05 7.98
CA PRO A 320 -4.84 -23.73 9.09
C PRO A 320 -3.84 -22.83 9.84
N GLN A 321 -3.62 -23.11 11.11
CA GLN A 321 -2.48 -22.56 11.84
C GLN A 321 -1.15 -22.98 11.20
N ASN A 322 -0.11 -22.17 11.37
CA ASN A 322 1.19 -22.30 10.74
C ASN A 322 1.17 -22.15 9.21
N THR A 323 0.16 -21.48 8.64
CA THR A 323 0.24 -20.97 7.27
C THR A 323 1.40 -19.98 7.20
N PRO A 324 2.40 -20.21 6.34
CA PRO A 324 3.64 -19.44 6.33
C PRO A 324 3.41 -18.06 5.74
N ILE A 325 4.20 -17.08 6.17
CA ILE A 325 4.15 -15.70 5.69
C ILE A 325 5.58 -15.29 5.35
N ALA A 326 5.81 -14.80 4.15
CA ALA A 326 7.11 -14.34 3.69
C ALA A 326 7.13 -12.83 3.46
N PHE A 327 8.23 -12.19 3.84
CA PHE A 327 8.45 -10.76 3.72
C PHE A 327 9.63 -10.51 2.80
N TYR A 328 9.41 -9.75 1.74
CA TYR A 328 10.40 -9.44 0.72
C TYR A 328 10.64 -7.93 0.64
N ALA A 329 11.89 -7.54 0.44
CA ALA A 329 12.28 -6.19 0.07
C ALA A 329 12.96 -6.23 -1.31
N ASN A 330 12.35 -5.60 -2.33
CA ASN A 330 12.78 -5.71 -3.74
C ASN A 330 13.06 -7.17 -4.17
N ASP A 331 12.14 -8.08 -3.88
CA ASP A 331 12.22 -9.53 -4.17
C ASP A 331 13.26 -10.32 -3.36
N ILE A 332 13.96 -9.69 -2.40
CA ILE A 332 14.88 -10.38 -1.48
C ILE A 332 14.14 -10.75 -0.20
N LEU A 333 14.12 -12.03 0.17
CA LEU A 333 13.52 -12.49 1.42
C LEU A 333 14.26 -11.89 2.62
N VAL A 334 13.56 -11.10 3.43
CA VAL A 334 14.08 -10.41 4.61
C VAL A 334 13.53 -10.95 5.93
N GLY A 335 12.45 -11.72 5.90
CA GLY A 335 11.91 -12.40 7.07
C GLY A 335 10.77 -13.34 6.75
N GLN A 336 10.39 -14.13 7.75
CA GLN A 336 9.26 -15.06 7.69
C GLN A 336 8.52 -15.06 9.02
N SER A 337 7.21 -15.29 8.95
CA SER A 337 6.33 -15.57 10.08
C SER A 337 5.40 -16.72 9.70
N GLN A 338 4.42 -17.02 10.55
CA GLN A 338 3.34 -17.95 10.26
C GLN A 338 2.11 -17.62 11.12
N THR A 339 0.92 -18.00 10.67
CA THR A 339 -0.29 -17.91 11.51
C THR A 339 -0.12 -18.73 12.78
N THR A 340 -0.69 -18.23 13.89
CA THR A 340 -0.60 -18.87 15.20
C THR A 340 -1.84 -19.67 15.55
N THR A 341 -2.97 -19.38 14.91
CA THR A 341 -4.25 -20.05 15.11
C THR A 341 -4.91 -20.42 13.80
N ASP A 342 -5.84 -21.37 13.86
CA ASP A 342 -6.74 -21.66 12.73
C ASP A 342 -7.65 -20.45 12.52
N ILE A 343 -7.66 -19.87 11.31
CA ILE A 343 -8.52 -18.74 10.96
C ILE A 343 -9.82 -19.27 10.37
N PRO A 344 -10.97 -19.14 11.06
CA PRO A 344 -12.25 -19.63 10.55
C PRO A 344 -12.67 -18.88 9.28
N ILE A 345 -13.66 -19.41 8.55
CA ILE A 345 -14.27 -18.72 7.40
C ILE A 345 -14.75 -17.33 7.84
N ASN A 346 -14.40 -16.31 7.06
CA ASN A 346 -14.60 -14.88 7.34
C ASN A 346 -13.92 -14.38 8.63
N GLY A 347 -12.98 -15.14 9.18
CA GLY A 347 -12.16 -14.76 10.32
C GLY A 347 -10.90 -14.01 9.90
N THR A 348 -10.23 -13.43 10.89
CA THR A 348 -8.95 -12.74 10.72
C THR A 348 -7.99 -13.06 11.87
N GLU A 349 -6.69 -12.90 11.62
CA GLU A 349 -5.61 -12.93 12.60
C GLU A 349 -4.71 -11.71 12.38
N THR A 350 -4.43 -10.95 13.43
CA THR A 350 -3.53 -9.80 13.40
C THR A 350 -2.23 -10.15 14.09
N ASP A 351 -1.09 -9.80 13.50
CA ASP A 351 0.23 -10.02 14.11
C ASP A 351 1.21 -8.89 13.72
N SER A 352 2.42 -8.95 14.30
CA SER A 352 3.47 -7.96 14.09
C SER A 352 4.84 -8.63 13.93
N ILE A 353 5.73 -8.02 13.15
CA ILE A 353 7.11 -8.48 12.98
C ILE A 353 8.08 -7.30 12.90
N SER A 354 9.32 -7.49 13.35
CA SER A 354 10.42 -6.55 13.11
C SER A 354 11.45 -7.18 12.18
N LEU A 355 11.66 -6.56 11.02
CA LEU A 355 12.56 -7.02 9.97
C LEU A 355 13.82 -6.17 9.95
N THR A 356 14.99 -6.81 9.86
CA THR A 356 16.25 -6.11 9.62
C THR A 356 16.55 -6.13 8.12
N ILE A 357 16.47 -4.96 7.48
CA ILE A 357 16.71 -4.82 6.04
C ILE A 357 18.21 -4.91 5.75
N PRO A 358 18.67 -5.85 4.89
CA PRO A 358 20.09 -5.98 4.53
C PRO A 358 20.66 -4.70 3.89
N GLU A 359 21.95 -4.44 4.09
CA GLU A 359 22.68 -3.27 3.55
C GLU A 359 22.76 -3.27 2.01
N GLU A 360 22.59 -4.42 1.36
CA GLU A 360 22.57 -4.51 -0.10
C GLU A 360 21.29 -3.92 -0.72
N ILE A 361 20.24 -3.77 0.08
CA ILE A 361 18.96 -3.18 -0.35
C ILE A 361 19.07 -1.65 -0.20
N PRO A 362 18.68 -0.86 -1.21
CA PRO A 362 18.65 0.60 -1.07
C PRO A 362 17.70 1.05 0.05
N ASP A 363 17.85 2.31 0.48
CA ASP A 363 16.97 2.89 1.51
C ASP A 363 15.52 3.04 1.01
N ASP A 364 15.35 3.20 -0.31
CA ASP A 364 14.04 3.12 -0.99
C ASP A 364 13.83 1.71 -1.57
N PHE A 365 12.77 1.02 -1.15
CA PHE A 365 12.45 -0.33 -1.62
C PHE A 365 10.95 -0.61 -1.58
N ILE A 366 10.51 -1.62 -2.33
CA ILE A 366 9.15 -2.17 -2.24
C ILE A 366 9.18 -3.29 -1.22
N LEU A 367 8.38 -3.15 -0.16
CA LEU A 367 8.07 -4.21 0.78
C LEU A 367 6.89 -5.01 0.23
N THR A 368 7.06 -6.32 0.03
CA THR A 368 5.99 -7.24 -0.35
C THR A 368 5.81 -8.28 0.74
N ILE A 369 4.57 -8.50 1.16
CA ILE A 369 4.22 -9.52 2.14
C ILE A 369 3.26 -10.49 1.47
N ILE A 370 3.57 -11.78 1.60
CA ILE A 370 2.80 -12.86 0.97
C ILE A 370 2.41 -13.86 2.06
N VAL A 371 1.11 -14.08 2.24
CA VAL A 371 0.58 -15.17 3.07
C VAL A 371 0.52 -16.46 2.24
N ASP A 372 0.67 -17.59 2.90
CA ASP A 372 0.95 -18.87 2.26
C ASP A 372 2.15 -18.80 1.32
N ASP A 373 3.29 -18.35 1.84
CA ASP A 373 4.56 -18.40 1.11
C ASP A 373 5.64 -19.01 2.02
N ASP A 374 6.23 -20.12 1.59
CA ASP A 374 7.28 -20.84 2.32
C ASP A 374 8.65 -20.12 2.32
N GLY A 375 8.72 -18.91 1.77
CA GLY A 375 9.92 -18.10 1.58
C GLY A 375 10.56 -18.29 0.21
N THR A 376 9.99 -19.12 -0.65
CA THR A 376 10.46 -19.38 -2.02
C THR A 376 9.46 -18.95 -3.09
N SER A 377 8.46 -18.13 -2.72
CA SER A 377 7.36 -17.72 -3.60
C SER A 377 6.49 -18.90 -4.06
N ASN A 378 6.38 -19.91 -3.20
CA ASN A 378 5.53 -21.07 -3.41
C ASN A 378 4.55 -21.19 -2.24
N GLY A 379 3.26 -21.26 -2.57
CA GLY A 379 2.20 -21.63 -1.63
C GLY A 379 2.20 -23.12 -1.30
N ILE A 380 1.77 -23.44 -0.09
CA ILE A 380 1.69 -24.81 0.43
C ILE A 380 0.28 -25.21 0.83
N ILE A 381 -0.61 -24.25 1.03
CA ILE A 381 -2.03 -24.47 1.27
C ILE A 381 -2.74 -24.26 -0.06
N THR A 382 -3.55 -25.24 -0.49
CA THR A 382 -4.41 -25.03 -1.65
C THR A 382 -5.56 -24.12 -1.24
N GLU A 383 -5.81 -23.09 -2.02
CA GLU A 383 -6.76 -22.02 -1.71
C GLU A 383 -7.82 -21.88 -2.82
N THR A 384 -8.92 -21.17 -2.52
CA THR A 384 -9.92 -20.92 -3.56
C THR A 384 -9.42 -19.95 -4.63
N ASN A 385 -8.49 -19.06 -4.27
CA ASN A 385 -7.77 -18.17 -5.17
C ASN A 385 -6.31 -18.09 -4.71
N GLU A 386 -5.39 -18.45 -5.61
CA GLU A 386 -3.95 -18.47 -5.32
C GLU A 386 -3.27 -17.10 -5.62
N ASN A 387 -4.04 -16.12 -6.09
CA ASN A 387 -3.49 -14.87 -6.64
C ASN A 387 -3.80 -13.63 -5.80
N ASN A 388 -4.49 -13.76 -4.66
CA ASN A 388 -4.85 -12.67 -3.74
C ASN A 388 -4.09 -12.72 -2.41
N ASN A 389 -3.01 -13.49 -2.35
CA ASN A 389 -2.21 -13.72 -1.15
C ASN A 389 -1.16 -12.64 -0.86
N ALA A 390 -1.00 -11.64 -1.73
CA ALA A 390 0.10 -10.69 -1.66
C ALA A 390 -0.38 -9.24 -1.55
N THR A 391 0.35 -8.45 -0.77
CA THR A 391 0.23 -6.99 -0.71
C THR A 391 1.61 -6.34 -0.71
N SER A 392 1.69 -5.08 -1.17
CA SER A 392 2.96 -4.36 -1.30
C SER A 392 2.84 -2.88 -0.97
N GLU A 393 3.89 -2.32 -0.37
CA GLU A 393 4.02 -0.90 -0.03
C GLU A 393 5.41 -0.36 -0.36
N ASN A 394 5.51 0.93 -0.70
CA ASN A 394 6.81 1.59 -0.93
C ASN A 394 7.37 2.12 0.39
N ILE A 395 8.58 1.71 0.75
CA ILE A 395 9.27 2.11 1.97
C ILE A 395 10.47 2.98 1.63
N SER A 396 10.63 4.07 2.38
CA SER A 396 11.83 4.90 2.39
C SER A 396 12.38 4.92 3.81
N LEU A 397 13.52 4.25 4.04
CA LEU A 397 14.19 4.28 5.33
C LEU A 397 14.57 5.71 5.70
N LEU A 398 14.47 6.01 6.98
CA LEU A 398 14.72 7.33 7.50
C LEU A 398 16.21 7.49 7.75
N ILE A 399 16.88 8.40 7.04
CA ILE A 399 18.30 8.69 7.22
C ILE A 399 18.52 9.99 7.99
N ILE A 400 19.57 10.05 8.80
CA ILE A 400 20.01 11.30 9.41
C ILE A 400 20.96 12.01 8.42
N PRO A 401 20.71 13.29 8.07
CA PRO A 401 21.60 14.04 7.19
C PRO A 401 23.02 14.20 7.76
N GLU A 402 24.01 14.41 6.88
CA GLU A 402 25.38 14.67 7.30
C GLU A 402 25.48 15.91 8.21
N THR A 403 26.41 15.86 9.17
CA THR A 403 26.64 16.96 10.11
C THR A 403 27.14 18.21 9.41
N VAL A 404 26.42 19.33 9.57
CA VAL A 404 26.79 20.63 8.99
C VAL A 404 27.67 21.42 9.96
N THR A 405 28.78 21.97 9.49
CA THR A 405 29.66 22.82 10.31
C THR A 405 29.28 24.29 10.17
N LEU A 406 28.89 24.91 11.28
CA LEU A 406 28.53 26.33 11.39
C LEU A 406 29.76 27.20 11.75
N PRO A 407 29.68 28.53 11.56
CA PRO A 407 30.74 29.45 11.96
C PRO A 407 31.10 29.34 13.45
N SER A 408 32.38 29.49 13.78
CA SER A 408 32.84 29.47 15.17
C SER A 408 32.40 30.71 15.93
N LEU A 409 32.08 30.55 17.21
CA LEU A 409 31.90 31.68 18.13
C LEU A 409 33.24 32.06 18.76
N LEU A 410 33.43 33.37 18.96
CA LEU A 410 34.61 33.94 19.57
C LEU A 410 34.21 34.74 20.81
N SER A 411 34.89 34.49 21.93
CA SER A 411 34.67 35.24 23.17
C SER A 411 35.99 35.67 23.80
N CYS A 412 35.92 36.74 24.61
CA CYS A 412 37.05 37.20 25.40
C CYS A 412 37.45 36.17 26.45
N ASN A 413 38.76 35.96 26.57
CA ASN A 413 39.35 35.23 27.70
C ASN A 413 39.02 35.97 29.00
N LEU A 414 38.36 35.30 29.93
CA LEU A 414 38.07 35.76 31.28
C LEU A 414 39.08 35.21 32.30
N GLY A 415 40.13 34.55 31.82
CA GLY A 415 41.18 33.90 32.60
C GLY A 415 41.22 32.39 32.36
N PHE A 416 42.42 31.82 32.35
CA PHE A 416 42.64 30.37 32.20
C PHE A 416 41.96 29.74 30.97
N GLU A 417 41.90 30.46 29.85
CA GLU A 417 41.26 30.01 28.62
C GLU A 417 39.77 29.66 28.82
N LYS A 418 39.08 30.46 29.63
CA LYS A 418 37.62 30.42 29.81
C LYS A 418 36.97 31.66 29.22
N GLY A 419 35.87 31.48 28.51
CA GLY A 419 35.05 32.54 27.93
C GLY A 419 33.58 32.24 28.18
N LYS A 420 32.76 33.30 28.15
CA LYS A 420 31.29 33.16 28.16
C LYS A 420 30.77 33.29 26.74
N PHE A 421 29.89 32.38 26.34
CA PHE A 421 29.33 32.30 25.01
C PHE A 421 27.81 32.31 25.09
N ASP A 422 27.20 33.03 24.15
CA ASP A 422 25.79 32.87 23.80
C ASP A 422 25.72 31.93 22.60
N LEU A 423 25.31 30.69 22.83
CA LEU A 423 25.30 29.64 21.82
C LEU A 423 24.18 29.85 20.79
N SER A 424 23.14 30.63 21.09
CA SER A 424 22.07 30.90 20.10
C SER A 424 22.62 31.67 18.91
N LEU A 425 23.66 32.48 19.10
CA LEU A 425 24.31 33.23 18.03
C LEU A 425 24.91 32.32 16.94
N ALA A 426 25.20 31.05 17.24
CA ALA A 426 25.71 30.11 16.24
C ALA A 426 24.63 29.69 15.23
N ILE A 427 23.36 29.78 15.61
CA ILE A 427 22.21 29.38 14.80
C ILE A 427 21.39 30.56 14.27
N ASP A 428 21.76 31.80 14.59
CA ASP A 428 21.06 33.02 14.16
C ASP A 428 20.93 33.12 12.63
N ASP A 429 21.95 32.66 11.89
CA ASP A 429 21.96 32.67 10.42
C ASP A 429 21.07 31.56 9.79
N LEU A 430 20.51 30.65 10.61
CA LEU A 430 19.58 29.60 10.19
C LEU A 430 18.13 30.13 10.15
N GLU A 431 17.91 31.25 9.44
CA GLU A 431 16.61 31.97 9.39
C GLU A 431 15.41 31.08 9.01
N GLU A 432 15.65 30.03 8.23
CA GLU A 432 14.63 29.05 7.80
C GLU A 432 14.01 28.27 8.98
N PHE A 433 14.70 28.21 10.13
CA PHE A 433 14.30 27.44 11.31
C PHE A 433 14.03 28.30 12.55
N SER A 434 13.70 29.58 12.35
CA SER A 434 13.50 30.56 13.44
C SER A 434 12.44 30.21 14.51
N SER A 435 11.62 29.19 14.28
CA SER A 435 10.64 28.65 15.25
C SER A 435 10.95 27.23 15.73
N ALA A 436 12.10 26.67 15.37
CA ALA A 436 12.45 25.29 15.65
C ALA A 436 13.07 25.11 17.04
N ASP A 437 12.94 23.90 17.59
CA ASP A 437 13.48 23.53 18.89
C ASP A 437 14.92 23.04 18.74
N PHE A 438 15.87 23.88 19.15
CA PHE A 438 17.31 23.59 19.09
C PHE A 438 17.83 23.20 20.46
N ASN A 439 18.52 22.06 20.53
CA ASN A 439 19.21 21.60 21.73
C ASN A 439 20.72 21.55 21.49
N PHE A 440 21.51 22.00 22.48
CA PHE A 440 22.97 22.05 22.39
C PHE A 440 23.61 20.97 23.26
N PHE A 441 24.71 20.38 22.80
CA PHE A 441 25.40 19.27 23.48
C PHE A 441 26.93 19.44 23.42
N GLU A 442 27.61 18.96 24.45
CA GLU A 442 29.08 19.01 24.53
C GLU A 442 29.76 17.89 23.71
N ASN A 443 29.03 16.83 23.35
CA ASN A 443 29.55 15.72 22.55
C ASN A 443 28.46 15.07 21.69
N LEU A 444 28.90 14.33 20.65
CA LEU A 444 28.01 13.71 19.68
C LEU A 444 27.16 12.57 20.26
N THR A 445 27.67 11.81 21.24
CA THR A 445 26.94 10.68 21.85
C THR A 445 25.72 11.17 22.66
N ASP A 446 25.91 12.21 23.46
CA ASP A 446 24.84 12.86 24.22
C ASP A 446 23.78 13.42 23.26
N LEU A 447 24.19 14.03 22.14
CA LEU A 447 23.27 14.48 21.10
C LEU A 447 22.46 13.34 20.48
N GLN A 448 23.11 12.26 20.05
CA GLN A 448 22.45 11.12 19.37
C GLN A 448 21.43 10.45 20.29
N THR A 449 21.77 10.31 21.58
CA THR A 449 20.88 9.73 22.60
C THR A 449 19.90 10.74 23.20
N ASN A 450 20.00 12.01 22.82
CA ASN A 450 19.26 13.15 23.39
C ASN A 450 19.34 13.20 24.93
N THR A 451 20.55 13.06 25.47
CA THR A 451 20.83 13.11 26.91
C THR A 451 21.78 14.25 27.25
N ASN A 452 21.70 14.77 28.48
CA ASN A 452 22.57 15.84 28.99
C ASN A 452 22.65 17.13 28.11
N PRO A 453 21.52 17.73 27.69
CA PRO A 453 21.55 18.98 26.94
C PRO A 453 22.14 20.13 27.79
N ILE A 454 22.81 21.07 27.13
CA ILE A 454 23.29 22.32 27.73
C ILE A 454 22.06 23.18 28.05
N LEU A 455 21.80 23.38 29.35
CA LEU A 455 20.58 24.04 29.83
C LEU A 455 20.60 25.58 29.73
N ASP A 456 21.78 26.20 29.82
CA ASP A 456 21.95 27.66 29.76
C ASP A 456 22.79 28.02 28.53
N ALA A 457 22.14 27.99 27.37
CA ALA A 457 22.76 28.25 26.08
C ALA A 457 23.22 29.71 25.93
N GLU A 458 22.50 30.67 26.52
CA GLU A 458 22.81 32.11 26.41
C GLU A 458 24.02 32.53 27.27
N ASN A 459 24.41 31.73 28.27
CA ASN A 459 25.52 32.04 29.19
C ASN A 459 26.48 30.87 29.40
N TYR A 460 26.70 30.07 28.36
CA TYR A 460 27.57 28.90 28.42
C TYR A 460 29.04 29.26 28.67
N THR A 461 29.74 28.47 29.50
CA THR A 461 31.18 28.62 29.73
C THR A 461 31.91 27.37 29.24
N ASN A 462 32.88 27.55 28.35
CA ASN A 462 33.61 26.44 27.74
C ASN A 462 34.40 25.59 28.77
N THR A 463 34.57 24.30 28.48
CA THR A 463 35.36 23.35 29.28
C THR A 463 36.79 23.18 28.76
N SER A 464 37.02 23.38 27.46
CA SER A 464 38.33 23.39 26.80
C SER A 464 38.46 24.53 25.77
N ASN A 465 39.66 24.80 25.27
CA ASN A 465 39.89 25.77 24.20
C ASN A 465 40.87 25.19 23.15
N PRO A 466 40.45 25.01 21.87
CA PRO A 466 39.09 25.15 21.38
C PRO A 466 38.14 24.07 21.95
N GLN A 467 36.84 24.31 21.89
CA GLN A 467 35.81 23.31 22.22
C GLN A 467 34.81 23.19 21.07
N THR A 468 34.43 21.97 20.70
CA THR A 468 33.31 21.74 19.77
C THR A 468 32.00 21.65 20.54
N VAL A 469 30.95 22.29 20.03
CA VAL A 469 29.57 22.15 20.50
C VAL A 469 28.74 21.61 19.34
N TYR A 470 27.81 20.71 19.65
CA TYR A 470 26.89 20.12 18.70
C TYR A 470 25.47 20.65 18.91
N VAL A 471 24.70 20.78 17.84
CA VAL A 471 23.32 21.25 17.86
C VAL A 471 22.43 20.19 17.23
N ARG A 472 21.34 19.84 17.92
CA ARG A 472 20.27 18.97 17.42
C ARG A 472 19.07 19.82 17.06
N LEU A 473 18.64 19.73 15.82
CA LEU A 473 17.40 20.32 15.32
C LEU A 473 16.37 19.20 15.14
N GLU A 474 15.33 19.18 15.96
CA GLU A 474 14.23 18.22 15.79
C GLU A 474 13.36 18.58 14.58
N LYS A 475 13.01 17.58 13.78
CA LYS A 475 12.06 17.69 12.65
C LYS A 475 10.92 16.68 12.82
N ASP A 476 9.92 16.73 11.95
CA ASP A 476 8.74 15.87 12.02
C ASP A 476 9.07 14.37 11.88
N ILE A 477 10.14 14.03 11.15
CA ILE A 477 10.48 12.64 10.80
C ILE A 477 11.79 12.18 11.47
N CYS A 478 12.80 13.05 11.56
CA CYS A 478 14.10 12.79 12.20
C CYS A 478 14.69 14.08 12.77
N TYR A 479 16.01 14.15 12.93
CA TYR A 479 16.71 15.34 13.38
C TYR A 479 17.91 15.65 12.49
N GLU A 480 18.33 16.91 12.50
CA GLU A 480 19.57 17.37 11.87
C GLU A 480 20.63 17.70 12.90
N ILE A 481 21.89 17.47 12.50
CA ILE A 481 23.05 17.69 13.36
C ILE A 481 23.87 18.85 12.79
N PHE A 482 24.12 19.85 13.62
CA PHE A 482 25.08 20.91 13.35
C PHE A 482 26.23 20.85 14.35
N GLN A 483 27.38 21.43 13.99
CA GLN A 483 28.50 21.59 14.93
C GLN A 483 29.21 22.93 14.71
N PHE A 484 29.79 23.49 15.77
CA PHE A 484 30.64 24.68 15.68
C PHE A 484 31.72 24.67 16.76
N GLN A 485 32.74 25.51 16.59
CA GLN A 485 33.81 25.68 17.57
C GLN A 485 33.60 26.92 18.43
N LEU A 486 33.86 26.79 19.72
CA LEU A 486 34.08 27.88 20.66
C LEU A 486 35.57 28.17 20.72
N ASN A 487 35.92 29.39 20.35
CA ASN A 487 37.29 29.90 20.39
C ASN A 487 37.37 31.06 21.37
N ILE A 488 38.53 31.18 22.01
CA ILE A 488 38.82 32.28 22.92
C ILE A 488 39.94 33.14 22.36
N GLU A 489 39.77 34.45 22.46
CA GLU A 489 40.84 35.42 22.22
C GLU A 489 41.23 36.15 23.50
N ASN A 490 42.52 36.47 23.62
CA ASN A 490 43.01 37.30 24.70
C ASN A 490 42.58 38.75 24.45
N CYS A 491 41.63 39.26 25.24
CA CYS A 491 41.15 40.64 25.13
C CYS A 491 42.06 41.63 25.88
N PRO A 492 42.08 42.92 25.51
CA PRO A 492 42.96 43.90 26.13
C PRO A 492 42.67 44.03 27.64
N PRO A 493 43.71 44.08 28.50
CA PRO A 493 43.51 44.22 29.93
C PRO A 493 43.01 45.63 30.28
N THR A 494 42.20 45.74 31.33
CA THR A 494 41.72 47.04 31.83
C THR A 494 42.69 47.61 32.85
N ILE A 495 43.36 48.70 32.48
CA ILE A 495 44.41 49.33 33.30
C ILE A 495 43.79 50.48 34.13
N PRO A 496 43.80 50.41 35.47
CA PRO A 496 43.27 51.49 36.31
C PRO A 496 44.18 52.73 36.28
N GLN A 497 43.60 53.91 36.49
CA GLN A 497 44.34 55.18 36.51
C GLN A 497 44.93 55.54 37.88
N GLY A 498 44.63 54.76 38.92
CA GLY A 498 45.20 54.96 40.24
C GLY A 498 44.89 53.83 41.20
N PHE A 499 45.66 53.77 42.28
CA PHE A 499 45.50 52.81 43.37
C PHE A 499 46.08 53.41 44.66
N SER A 500 45.69 52.86 45.81
CA SER A 500 45.98 53.38 47.14
C SER A 500 46.61 52.36 48.08
N PRO A 501 47.94 52.29 48.19
CA PRO A 501 48.63 51.33 49.07
C PRO A 501 48.56 51.77 50.55
N ASN A 502 47.37 51.73 51.15
CA ASN A 502 47.09 52.15 52.52
C ASN A 502 46.73 50.98 53.47
N ASN A 503 46.75 49.75 52.96
CA ASN A 503 46.38 48.50 53.63
C ASN A 503 44.91 48.43 54.08
N ASP A 504 44.00 49.07 53.36
CA ASP A 504 42.56 48.96 53.62
C ASP A 504 41.87 47.80 52.87
N THR A 505 42.66 46.99 52.15
CA THR A 505 42.29 45.86 51.28
C THR A 505 41.67 46.24 49.93
N ILE A 506 41.43 47.52 49.67
CA ILE A 506 40.77 48.01 48.46
C ILE A 506 41.78 48.81 47.63
N ASN A 507 42.05 48.35 46.40
CA ASN A 507 43.00 49.01 45.49
C ASN A 507 44.40 49.22 46.12
N ASP A 508 44.86 48.32 47.00
CA ASP A 508 46.17 48.42 47.66
C ASP A 508 47.37 48.21 46.73
N TRP A 509 47.11 47.71 45.53
CA TRP A 509 48.13 47.41 44.54
C TRP A 509 47.60 47.74 43.15
N PHE A 510 48.51 47.84 42.18
CA PHE A 510 48.18 48.17 40.81
C PHE A 510 47.52 46.97 40.10
N ASN A 511 46.24 46.75 40.42
CA ASN A 511 45.45 45.62 39.96
C ASN A 511 44.91 45.83 38.53
N ILE A 512 45.72 45.45 37.55
CA ILE A 512 45.32 45.47 36.14
C ILE A 512 44.42 44.25 35.87
N GLN A 513 43.14 44.49 35.56
CA GLN A 513 42.16 43.42 35.33
C GLN A 513 42.44 42.69 34.01
N GLY A 514 42.36 41.35 34.02
CA GLY A 514 42.64 40.52 32.85
C GLY A 514 44.13 40.46 32.47
N LEU A 515 45.04 40.84 33.37
CA LEU A 515 46.47 40.76 33.11
C LEU A 515 47.08 39.44 33.60
N TYR A 516 46.81 39.11 34.87
CA TYR A 516 47.52 38.06 35.62
C TYR A 516 47.03 36.63 35.35
N ASP A 517 45.86 36.51 34.72
CA ASP A 517 45.15 35.27 34.42
C ASP A 517 45.04 34.98 32.91
N ILE A 518 45.33 35.98 32.08
CA ILE A 518 45.29 35.90 30.61
C ILE A 518 46.69 36.04 30.00
N PHE A 519 47.44 37.08 30.39
CA PHE A 519 48.77 37.37 29.84
C PHE A 519 49.86 36.91 30.82
N THR A 520 49.96 35.60 31.02
CA THR A 520 50.79 35.02 32.08
C THR A 520 52.30 35.16 31.86
N ASN A 521 52.71 35.77 30.74
CA ASN A 521 54.10 36.06 30.40
C ASN A 521 54.37 37.56 30.33
N HIS A 522 53.50 38.41 30.88
CA HIS A 522 53.65 39.86 30.79
C HIS A 522 54.87 40.39 31.58
N GLU A 523 55.32 41.58 31.18
CA GLU A 523 56.34 42.36 31.88
C GLU A 523 55.80 43.77 32.14
N LEU A 524 55.80 44.18 33.41
CA LEU A 524 55.37 45.50 33.85
C LEU A 524 56.57 46.30 34.38
N LYS A 525 56.87 47.44 33.74
CA LYS A 525 57.90 48.39 34.16
C LYS A 525 57.28 49.70 34.60
N ILE A 526 57.65 50.20 35.78
CA ILE A 526 57.18 51.49 36.29
C ILE A 526 58.34 52.47 36.39
N TYR A 527 58.09 53.71 35.97
CA TYR A 527 59.02 54.81 35.93
C TYR A 527 58.52 55.97 36.79
N SER A 528 59.44 56.61 37.49
CA SER A 528 59.20 57.91 38.15
C SER A 528 58.85 59.00 37.12
N ARG A 529 58.28 60.12 37.56
CA ARG A 529 58.06 61.31 36.71
C ARG A 529 59.33 61.85 36.02
N LEU A 530 60.50 61.53 36.55
CA LEU A 530 61.80 61.90 35.98
C LEU A 530 62.36 60.87 34.99
N GLY A 531 61.62 59.79 34.69
CA GLY A 531 62.03 58.76 33.73
C GLY A 531 62.92 57.65 34.30
N ASN A 532 63.20 57.63 35.61
CA ASN A 532 63.96 56.53 36.24
C ASN A 532 63.07 55.30 36.44
N LEU A 533 63.54 54.10 36.06
CA LEU A 533 62.89 52.83 36.35
C LEU A 533 62.93 52.54 37.86
N ILE A 534 61.77 52.36 38.47
CA ILE A 534 61.61 52.15 39.92
C ILE A 534 61.02 50.78 40.26
N PHE A 535 60.33 50.15 39.32
CA PHE A 535 59.77 48.82 39.51
C PHE A 535 59.78 48.03 38.20
N GLU A 536 60.04 46.74 38.33
CA GLU A 536 59.91 45.75 37.26
C GLU A 536 59.25 44.49 37.85
N GLY A 537 58.17 44.03 37.21
CA GLY A 537 57.34 42.94 37.69
C GLY A 537 56.72 42.12 36.57
N ASN A 538 55.99 41.09 36.96
CA ASN A 538 55.32 40.10 36.13
C ASN A 538 54.21 39.43 36.98
N ASP A 539 53.68 38.30 36.52
CA ASP A 539 52.67 37.49 37.24
C ASP A 539 52.94 37.25 38.72
N ASN A 540 54.20 36.93 39.04
CA ASN A 540 54.61 36.59 40.41
C ASN A 540 55.00 37.81 41.23
N LYS A 541 54.93 39.01 40.63
CA LYS A 541 55.44 40.24 41.21
C LYS A 541 54.60 41.43 40.79
N ALA A 542 53.42 41.53 41.38
CA ALA A 542 52.55 42.70 41.26
C ALA A 542 53.13 43.94 41.94
N TRP A 543 52.77 45.13 41.46
CA TRP A 543 53.24 46.38 42.04
C TRP A 543 52.32 46.87 43.16
N THR A 544 52.81 46.83 44.39
CA THR A 544 52.10 47.27 45.61
C THR A 544 52.44 48.71 46.02
N GLY A 545 52.96 49.51 45.09
CA GLY A 545 53.49 50.85 45.40
C GLY A 545 54.92 50.86 45.97
N TYR A 546 55.54 49.71 46.19
CA TYR A 546 56.94 49.62 46.61
C TYR A 546 57.88 49.54 45.41
N SER A 547 58.98 50.27 45.45
CA SER A 547 60.02 50.18 44.41
C SER A 547 60.89 48.93 44.60
N ASN A 548 61.31 48.29 43.51
CA ASN A 548 62.22 47.14 43.53
C ASN A 548 63.49 47.33 42.66
N ARG A 549 63.65 48.56 42.15
CA ARG A 549 64.78 49.08 41.37
C ARG A 549 65.15 50.48 41.87
N GLY A 550 66.33 50.95 41.50
CA GLY A 550 66.76 52.33 41.78
C GLY A 550 67.14 52.60 43.24
N ILE A 551 67.32 53.88 43.57
CA ILE A 551 67.87 54.36 44.87
C ILE A 551 66.89 54.12 46.03
N ASN A 552 65.58 54.10 45.76
CA ASN A 552 64.54 53.90 46.78
C ASN A 552 64.13 52.44 46.97
N ASN A 553 64.86 51.49 46.36
CA ASN A 553 64.54 50.05 46.39
C ASN A 553 64.15 49.55 47.79
N GLY A 554 63.00 48.87 47.87
CA GLY A 554 62.41 48.33 49.10
C GLY A 554 61.47 49.30 49.83
N ASN A 555 61.36 50.56 49.40
CA ASN A 555 60.51 51.56 50.05
C ASN A 555 59.25 51.89 49.24
N LEU A 556 58.19 52.26 49.96
CA LEU A 556 56.96 52.83 49.41
C LEU A 556 57.26 54.13 48.67
N VAL A 557 56.72 54.27 47.47
CA VAL A 557 56.96 55.46 46.66
C VAL A 557 56.10 56.65 47.14
N PRO A 558 56.56 57.91 46.99
CA PRO A 558 55.76 59.07 47.35
C PRO A 558 54.45 59.19 46.53
N VAL A 559 53.43 59.84 47.11
CA VAL A 559 52.20 60.23 46.39
C VAL A 559 52.56 60.99 45.10
N GLY A 560 51.95 60.60 43.99
CA GLY A 560 52.23 61.22 42.70
C GLY A 560 51.90 60.35 41.49
N THR A 561 52.13 60.92 40.31
CA THR A 561 51.95 60.22 39.03
C THR A 561 53.23 59.47 38.65
N TYR A 562 53.05 58.21 38.28
CA TYR A 562 54.07 57.31 37.75
C TYR A 562 53.69 56.90 36.33
N TYR A 563 54.68 56.51 35.54
CA TYR A 563 54.48 56.06 34.17
C TYR A 563 54.76 54.57 34.08
N TYR A 564 53.96 53.83 33.32
CA TYR A 564 54.19 52.40 33.11
C TYR A 564 54.47 52.08 31.64
N VAL A 565 55.25 51.04 31.43
CA VAL A 565 55.39 50.32 30.17
C VAL A 565 54.98 48.87 30.46
N LEU A 566 53.91 48.42 29.82
CA LEU A 566 53.35 47.08 29.96
C LEU A 566 53.54 46.31 28.65
N ASN A 567 54.41 45.30 28.69
CA ASN A 567 54.61 44.36 27.60
C ASN A 567 53.77 43.12 27.88
N LEU A 568 52.69 42.90 27.11
CA LEU A 568 51.84 41.71 27.29
C LEU A 568 52.49 40.43 26.76
N ASN A 569 53.53 40.56 25.94
CA ASN A 569 54.26 39.45 25.31
C ASN A 569 53.35 38.48 24.52
N ASP A 570 52.29 39.03 23.93
CA ASP A 570 51.36 38.36 23.03
C ASP A 570 51.55 38.90 21.61
N ILE A 571 51.50 38.04 20.59
CA ILE A 571 51.76 38.41 19.20
C ILE A 571 50.78 39.46 18.66
N ASN A 572 49.57 39.52 19.22
CA ASN A 572 48.52 40.42 18.80
C ASN A 572 48.64 41.81 19.45
N TYR A 573 49.51 41.99 20.44
CA TYR A 573 49.58 43.21 21.24
C TYR A 573 50.95 43.89 21.22
N LYS A 574 50.94 45.21 21.02
CA LYS A 574 52.12 46.06 21.20
C LYS A 574 52.26 46.51 22.66
N PRO A 575 53.48 46.88 23.10
CA PRO A 575 53.69 47.51 24.41
C PRO A 575 52.75 48.67 24.67
N VAL A 576 52.06 48.64 25.82
CA VAL A 576 51.16 49.71 26.25
C VAL A 576 51.91 50.65 27.20
N MET A 577 51.80 51.95 26.97
CA MET A 577 52.40 52.97 27.82
C MET A 577 51.32 53.87 28.38
N GLY A 578 51.44 54.24 29.65
CA GLY A 578 50.47 55.12 30.29
C GLY A 578 50.97 55.66 31.62
N TRP A 579 50.04 56.17 32.41
CA TRP A 579 50.32 56.70 33.73
C TRP A 579 49.35 56.12 34.75
N VAL A 580 49.79 56.10 36.00
CA VAL A 580 49.00 55.67 37.15
C VAL A 580 49.32 56.61 38.32
N TYR A 581 48.28 57.02 39.03
CA TYR A 581 48.38 57.91 40.18
C TYR A 581 48.35 57.11 41.47
N ILE A 582 49.32 57.37 42.35
CA ILE A 582 49.36 56.79 43.70
C ILE A 582 48.92 57.85 44.70
N ASN A 583 48.01 57.46 45.59
CA ASN A 583 47.54 58.24 46.73
C ASN A 583 47.25 57.32 47.91
N TYR A 584 47.55 57.69 49.16
CA TYR A 584 47.32 56.82 50.32
C TYR A 584 47.09 57.63 51.60
#